data_AF-A0A0M9EGG7-F1
#
_entry.id   AF-A0A0M9EGG7-F1
#
_cell.length_a   1.000
_cell.length_b   1.000
_cell.length_c   1.000
_cell.angle_alpha   90.00
_cell.angle_beta   90.00
_cell.angle_gamma   90.00
#
_symmetry.space_group_name_H-M   'P 1'
#
loop_
_entity.id
_entity.type
_entity.pdbx_description
1 polymer ?
#
loop_
_entity_poly.entity_id
_entity_poly.type
_entity_poly.pdbx_seq_one_letter_code
_entity_poly.pdbx_strand_id
1 'polypeptide(L)'
;MKAHRLIEIQFNEPEFLSLELFGVALSEPSEKARLRAIEVMRQEVTSLGLGSFPMGPGHKRSPNFVLWVAETSQARYEAAHEYSQILQRCEAKNERKLNIAEHVGKLVWDSKKKVPRSAGSWWYS
;
A
#
# COMPACT_ATOMS: atom_id res chain seq x y z
N MET A 1 11.39 33.83 17.86
CA MET A 1 11.16 32.37 17.87
C MET A 1 10.28 32.02 16.68
N LYS A 2 10.77 31.24 15.71
CA LYS A 2 9.98 30.83 14.52
C LYS A 2 9.18 29.57 14.88
N ALA A 3 7.85 29.63 14.75
CA ALA A 3 6.99 28.47 14.90
C ALA A 3 7.26 27.46 13.78
N HIS A 4 7.70 26.25 14.15
CA HIS A 4 7.75 25.14 13.21
C HIS A 4 6.32 24.74 12.85
N ARG A 5 5.94 25.03 11.60
CA ARG A 5 4.64 24.63 11.03
C ARG A 5 4.69 23.11 10.83
N LEU A 6 3.96 22.36 11.66
CA LEU A 6 3.75 20.92 11.44
C LEU A 6 2.97 20.76 10.14
N ILE A 7 3.55 20.06 9.17
CA ILE A 7 2.85 19.70 7.93
C ILE A 7 2.00 18.48 8.26
N GLU A 8 0.68 18.65 8.33
CA GLU A 8 -0.24 17.53 8.29
C GLU A 8 -0.29 17.00 6.87
N ILE A 9 0.32 15.83 6.66
CA ILE A 9 0.20 15.08 5.42
C ILE A 9 -1.11 14.29 5.54
N GLN A 10 -2.11 14.66 4.74
CA GLN A 10 -3.32 13.85 4.63
C GLN A 10 -2.97 12.60 3.82
N PHE A 11 -2.91 11.45 4.50
CA PHE A 11 -2.70 10.16 3.86
C PHE A 11 -4.02 9.68 3.27
N ASN A 12 -4.07 9.48 1.96
CA ASN A 12 -5.18 8.81 1.32
C ASN A 12 -5.04 7.29 1.55
N GLU A 13 -6.01 6.67 2.21
CA GLU A 13 -5.98 5.26 2.60
C GLU A 13 -5.77 4.27 1.42
N PRO A 14 -6.37 4.46 0.23
CA PRO A 14 -6.12 3.62 -0.95
C PRO A 14 -4.67 3.68 -1.45
N GLU A 15 -4.03 4.85 -1.36
CA GLU A 15 -2.63 5.03 -1.77
C GLU A 15 -1.69 4.31 -0.80
N PHE A 16 -2.02 4.31 0.50
CA PHE A 16 -1.27 3.57 1.50
C PHE A 16 -1.42 2.05 1.33
N LEU A 17 -2.65 1.55 1.12
CA LEU A 17 -2.90 0.13 0.83
C LEU A 17 -2.15 -0.32 -0.43
N SER A 18 -2.03 0.56 -1.43
CA SER A 18 -1.28 0.29 -2.66
C SER A 18 0.20 0.00 -2.41
N LEU A 19 0.84 0.69 -1.44
CA LEU A 19 2.24 0.45 -1.10
C LEU A 19 2.46 -0.96 -0.53
N GLU A 20 1.56 -1.42 0.32
CA GLU A 20 1.64 -2.77 0.88
C GLU A 20 1.49 -3.86 -0.19
N LEU A 21 0.61 -3.64 -1.17
CA LEU A 21 0.43 -4.55 -2.30
C LEU A 21 1.73 -4.69 -3.11
N PHE A 22 2.43 -3.58 -3.38
CA PHE A 22 3.73 -3.65 -4.06
C PHE A 22 4.81 -4.32 -3.21
N GLY A 23 4.79 -4.14 -1.88
CA GLY A 23 5.66 -4.90 -0.96
C GLY A 23 5.44 -6.41 -1.07
N VAL A 24 4.19 -6.86 -1.15
CA VAL A 24 3.83 -8.26 -1.39
C VAL A 24 4.35 -8.74 -2.74
N ALA A 25 4.16 -7.97 -3.83
CA ALA A 25 4.64 -8.35 -5.15
C ALA A 25 6.18 -8.49 -5.22
N LEU A 26 6.92 -7.62 -4.54
CA LEU A 26 8.38 -7.65 -4.49
C LEU A 26 8.94 -8.83 -3.68
N SER A 27 8.13 -9.47 -2.85
CA SER A 27 8.52 -10.66 -2.08
C SER A 27 8.65 -11.95 -2.92
N GLU A 28 8.19 -11.92 -4.17
CA GLU A 28 8.29 -13.07 -5.08
C GLU A 28 9.76 -13.40 -5.43
N PRO A 29 10.12 -14.70 -5.55
CA PRO A 29 11.51 -15.14 -5.52
C PRO A 29 12.27 -14.82 -6.82
N SER A 30 11.58 -14.88 -7.97
CA SER A 30 12.18 -14.64 -9.27
C SER A 30 11.74 -13.29 -9.84
N GLU A 31 12.57 -12.70 -10.69
CA GLU A 31 12.23 -11.45 -11.38
C GLU A 31 10.95 -11.59 -12.20
N LYS A 32 10.80 -12.70 -12.94
CA LYS A 32 9.58 -12.99 -13.70
C LYS A 32 8.34 -13.05 -12.80
N ALA A 33 8.43 -13.69 -11.63
CA ALA A 33 7.33 -13.76 -10.68
C ALA A 33 7.02 -12.39 -10.06
N ARG A 34 8.04 -11.58 -9.75
CA ARG A 34 7.84 -10.20 -9.28
C ARG A 34 7.14 -9.34 -10.31
N LEU A 35 7.56 -9.39 -11.57
CA LEU A 35 6.93 -8.61 -12.65
C LEU A 35 5.46 -9.02 -12.86
N ARG A 36 5.15 -10.33 -12.81
CA ARG A 36 3.75 -10.78 -12.86
C ARG A 36 2.96 -10.31 -11.64
N ALA A 37 3.53 -10.44 -10.44
CA ALA A 37 2.86 -9.99 -9.22
C ALA A 37 2.61 -8.49 -9.23
N ILE A 38 3.55 -7.66 -9.72
CA ILE A 38 3.36 -6.21 -9.89
C ILE A 38 2.17 -5.94 -10.81
N GLU A 39 2.04 -6.66 -11.93
CA GLU A 39 0.92 -6.48 -12.85
C GLU A 39 -0.42 -6.87 -12.19
N VAL A 40 -0.46 -7.96 -11.42
CA VAL A 40 -1.63 -8.36 -10.63
C VAL A 40 -2.00 -7.25 -9.62
N MET A 41 -1.03 -6.72 -8.87
CA MET A 41 -1.28 -5.65 -7.90
C MET A 41 -1.78 -4.37 -8.56
N ARG A 42 -1.31 -4.04 -9.77
CA ARG A 42 -1.82 -2.87 -10.53
C ARG A 42 -3.30 -3.00 -10.85
N GLN A 43 -3.76 -4.21 -11.19
CA GLN A 43 -5.18 -4.47 -11.45
C GLN A 43 -6.03 -4.36 -10.17
N GLU A 44 -5.49 -4.78 -9.02
CA GLU A 44 -6.15 -4.62 -7.72
C GLU A 44 -6.27 -3.14 -7.31
N VAL A 45 -5.18 -2.38 -7.40
CA VAL A 45 -5.20 -0.93 -7.13
C VAL A 45 -6.20 -0.21 -8.03
N THR A 46 -6.21 -0.57 -9.31
CA THR A 46 -7.17 -0.06 -10.30
C THR A 46 -8.61 -0.39 -9.88
N SER A 47 -8.86 -1.60 -9.37
CA SER A 47 -10.18 -2.03 -8.91
C SER A 47 -10.64 -1.31 -7.64
N LEU A 48 -9.73 -1.07 -6.67
CA LEU A 48 -10.01 -0.28 -5.47
C LEU A 48 -10.46 1.14 -5.83
N GLY A 49 -9.83 1.75 -6.84
CA GLY A 49 -10.19 3.08 -7.35
C GLY A 49 -11.60 3.16 -7.94
N LEU A 50 -12.19 2.05 -8.40
CA LEU A 50 -13.55 2.03 -8.95
C LEU A 50 -14.63 2.24 -7.90
N GLY A 51 -14.37 1.85 -6.65
CA GLY A 51 -15.30 2.10 -5.54
C GLY A 51 -15.46 3.58 -5.23
N SER A 52 -14.40 4.37 -5.47
CA SER A 52 -14.40 5.83 -5.34
C SER A 52 -14.93 6.56 -6.58
N PHE A 53 -15.31 5.85 -7.64
CA PHE A 53 -15.88 6.47 -8.83
C PHE A 53 -17.34 6.89 -8.57
N PRO A 54 -17.76 8.11 -8.94
CA PRO A 54 -19.12 8.59 -8.68
C PRO A 54 -20.15 7.81 -9.52
N MET A 55 -20.65 6.71 -8.96
CA MET A 55 -21.67 5.83 -9.53
C MET A 55 -23.00 6.12 -8.82
N GLY A 56 -24.00 6.62 -9.56
CA GLY A 56 -25.33 6.86 -8.99
C GLY A 56 -26.29 7.62 -9.91
N PRO A 57 -27.59 7.72 -9.54
CA PRO A 57 -28.57 8.50 -10.27
C PRO A 57 -28.10 9.95 -10.42
N GLY A 58 -28.07 10.48 -11.65
CA GLY A 58 -27.62 11.84 -11.95
C GLY A 58 -26.17 11.98 -12.41
N HIS A 59 -25.34 10.94 -12.25
CA HIS A 59 -23.99 10.93 -12.83
C HIS A 59 -24.02 10.35 -14.25
N LYS A 60 -23.65 11.17 -15.25
CA LYS A 60 -23.49 10.69 -16.63
C LYS A 60 -22.28 9.79 -16.72
N ARG A 61 -22.49 8.53 -17.10
CA ARG A 61 -21.40 7.60 -17.40
C ARG A 61 -20.69 8.07 -18.66
N SER A 62 -19.39 8.27 -18.58
CA SER A 62 -18.57 8.48 -19.78
C SER A 62 -18.55 7.18 -20.59
N PRO A 63 -18.89 7.20 -21.90
CA PRO A 63 -18.80 6.03 -22.76
C PRO A 63 -17.40 5.38 -22.73
N ASN A 64 -16.36 6.21 -22.65
CA ASN A 64 -14.97 5.74 -22.58
C ASN A 64 -14.69 4.98 -21.28
N PHE A 65 -15.29 5.38 -20.16
CA PHE A 65 -15.15 4.67 -18.90
C PHE A 65 -15.83 3.30 -18.95
N VAL A 66 -17.05 3.23 -19.49
CA VAL A 66 -17.79 1.97 -19.63
C VAL A 66 -17.03 0.99 -20.55
N LEU A 67 -16.52 1.49 -21.68
CA LEU A 67 -15.72 0.70 -22.60
C LEU A 67 -14.45 0.15 -21.91
N TRP A 68 -13.68 1.02 -21.25
CA TRP A 68 -12.48 0.61 -20.54
C TRP A 68 -12.76 -0.39 -19.40
N VAL A 69 -13.86 -0.22 -18.65
CA VAL A 69 -14.28 -1.19 -17.61
C VAL A 69 -14.55 -2.56 -18.23
N ALA A 70 -15.22 -2.59 -19.39
CA ALA A 70 -15.51 -3.82 -20.11
C ALA A 70 -14.22 -4.49 -20.62
N GLU A 71 -13.34 -3.73 -21.29
CA GLU A 71 -12.08 -4.22 -21.86
C GLU A 71 -11.13 -4.80 -20.80
N THR A 72 -11.10 -4.19 -19.60
CA THR A 72 -10.22 -4.63 -18.51
C THR A 72 -10.84 -5.66 -17.57
N SER A 73 -12.14 -5.98 -17.73
CA SER A 73 -12.88 -6.83 -16.78
C SER A 73 -12.27 -8.22 -16.61
N GLN A 74 -11.91 -8.87 -17.72
CA GLN A 74 -11.32 -10.21 -17.71
C GLN A 74 -9.96 -10.23 -17.01
N ALA A 75 -9.08 -9.27 -17.34
CA ALA A 75 -7.76 -9.16 -16.73
C ALA A 75 -7.83 -8.90 -15.22
N ARG A 76 -8.81 -8.09 -14.78
CA ARG A 76 -9.06 -7.84 -13.35
C ARG A 76 -9.60 -9.08 -12.64
N TYR A 77 -10.48 -9.85 -13.28
CA TYR A 77 -10.97 -11.11 -12.73
C TYR A 77 -9.85 -12.14 -12.53
N GLU A 78 -8.99 -12.32 -13.53
CA GLU A 78 -7.83 -13.21 -13.44
C GLU A 78 -6.84 -12.75 -12.37
N ALA A 79 -6.57 -11.44 -12.31
CA ALA A 79 -5.71 -10.85 -11.29
C ALA A 79 -6.24 -11.09 -9.86
N ALA A 80 -7.55 -10.94 -9.63
CA ALA A 80 -8.15 -11.19 -8.32
C ALA A 80 -7.97 -12.64 -7.86
N HIS A 81 -8.04 -13.60 -8.79
CA HIS A 81 -7.77 -15.01 -8.47
C HIS A 81 -6.29 -15.24 -8.14
N GLU A 82 -5.37 -14.71 -8.95
CA GLU A 82 -3.92 -14.83 -8.73
C GLU A 82 -3.44 -14.10 -7.47
N TYR A 83 -4.09 -12.98 -7.12
CA TYR A 83 -3.79 -12.19 -5.93
C TYR A 83 -3.82 -13.03 -4.66
N SER A 84 -4.88 -13.83 -4.48
CA SER A 84 -5.02 -14.70 -3.31
C SER A 84 -3.86 -15.68 -3.14
N GLN A 85 -3.34 -16.21 -4.26
CA GLN A 85 -2.22 -17.15 -4.26
C GLN A 85 -0.89 -16.45 -3.97
N ILE A 86 -0.69 -15.24 -4.49
CA ILE A 86 0.50 -14.41 -4.19
C ILE A 86 0.51 -14.07 -2.70
N LEU A 87 -0.63 -13.64 -2.16
CA LEU A 87 -0.75 -13.28 -0.75
C LEU A 87 -0.46 -14.48 0.16
N GLN A 88 -1.05 -15.65 -0.12
CA GLN A 88 -0.76 -16.88 0.62
C GLN A 88 0.72 -17.25 0.58
N ARG A 89 1.40 -17.12 -0.57
CA ARG A 89 2.85 -17.39 -0.65
C ARG A 89 3.68 -16.38 0.13
N CYS A 90 3.25 -15.13 0.18
CA CYS A 90 3.90 -14.09 0.97
C CYS A 90 3.78 -14.38 2.47
N GLU A 91 2.57 -14.73 2.94
CA GLU A 91 2.27 -15.05 4.34
C GLU A 91 2.92 -16.36 4.79
N ALA A 92 2.84 -17.42 3.98
CA ALA A 92 3.42 -18.74 4.28
C ALA A 92 4.94 -18.69 4.46
N LYS A 93 5.61 -17.71 3.84
CA LYS A 93 7.06 -17.54 4.01
C LYS A 93 7.45 -16.93 5.35
N ASN A 94 6.51 -16.41 6.16
CA ASN A 94 6.66 -15.85 7.51
C ASN A 94 7.80 -14.82 7.74
N GLU A 95 8.53 -14.49 6.68
CA GLU A 95 9.50 -13.44 6.55
C GLU A 95 8.96 -12.52 5.46
N ARG A 96 8.06 -11.60 5.81
CA ARG A 96 7.87 -10.40 5.01
C ARG A 96 9.27 -9.75 5.00
N LYS A 97 10.07 -10.05 3.98
CA LYS A 97 11.42 -9.49 3.82
C LYS A 97 11.22 -8.01 3.59
N LEU A 98 11.25 -7.26 4.68
CA LEU A 98 11.14 -5.81 4.66
C LEU A 98 12.15 -5.32 3.63
N ASN A 99 11.70 -4.56 2.65
CA ASN A 99 12.62 -3.90 1.75
C ASN A 99 13.51 -2.94 2.58
N ILE A 100 14.64 -2.50 2.03
CA ILE A 100 15.61 -1.67 2.78
C ILE A 100 14.93 -0.43 3.39
N ALA A 101 14.00 0.20 2.66
CA ALA A 101 13.27 1.37 3.15
C ALA A 101 12.33 1.02 4.33
N GLU A 102 11.59 -0.08 4.24
CA GLU A 102 10.73 -0.58 5.32
C GLU A 102 11.54 -1.00 6.55
N HIS A 103 12.70 -1.64 6.34
CA HIS A 103 13.60 -2.03 7.40
C HIS A 103 14.18 -0.80 8.13
N VAL A 104 14.66 0.19 7.38
CA VAL A 104 15.14 1.46 7.91
C VAL A 104 14.02 2.20 8.65
N GLY A 105 12.82 2.25 8.07
CA GLY A 105 11.64 2.86 8.69
C GLY A 105 11.27 2.21 10.03
N LYS A 106 11.29 0.87 10.10
CA LYS A 106 11.08 0.12 11.33
C LYS A 106 12.13 0.43 12.39
N LEU A 107 13.42 0.44 12.02
CA LEU A 107 14.51 0.78 12.94
C LEU A 107 14.36 2.20 13.52
N VAL A 108 14.01 3.18 12.68
CA VAL A 108 13.76 4.56 13.13
C VAL A 108 12.57 4.63 14.09
N TRP A 109 11.47 3.97 13.77
CA TRP A 109 10.28 3.93 14.62
C TRP A 109 10.57 3.30 15.99
N ASP A 110 11.26 2.16 16.00
CA ASP A 110 11.65 1.47 17.23
C ASP A 110 12.63 2.31 18.07
N SER A 111 13.52 3.08 17.43
CA SER A 111 14.42 4.01 18.12
C SER A 111 13.66 5.10 18.89
N LYS A 112 12.51 5.55 18.37
CA LYS A 112 11.67 6.58 19.02
C LYS A 112 10.80 6.02 20.14
N LYS A 113 10.42 4.74 20.08
CA LYS A 113 9.68 4.07 21.15
C LYS A 113 10.56 3.69 22.34
N LYS A 114 11.89 3.61 22.18
CA LYS A 114 12.86 3.28 23.24
C LYS A 114 13.34 4.48 24.07
N VAL A 115 12.54 5.54 24.22
CA VAL A 115 12.78 6.53 25.29
C VAL A 115 11.96 6.12 26.51
N PRO A 116 12.57 5.56 27.58
CA PRO A 116 11.85 5.40 28.83
C PRO A 116 11.46 6.80 29.33
N ARG A 117 10.17 6.99 29.64
CA ARG A 117 9.65 8.18 30.35
C ARG A 117 10.11 8.19 31.81
N SER A 118 11.41 8.07 32.06
CA SER A 118 11.98 8.14 33.40
C SER A 118 13.37 8.78 33.35
N ALA A 119 13.39 10.10 33.20
CA ALA A 119 14.46 10.95 33.70
C ALA A 119 13.92 12.37 33.92
N GLY A 120 12.80 12.47 34.62
CA GLY A 120 12.42 13.70 35.31
C GLY A 120 12.99 13.64 36.71
N SER A 121 14.20 14.14 36.92
CA SER A 121 14.65 14.74 38.19
C SER A 121 16.09 15.22 38.03
N TRP A 122 16.41 16.32 38.72
CA TRP A 122 17.71 17.00 38.78
C TRP A 122 17.99 17.75 37.47
N TRP A 123 17.93 19.08 37.37
CA TRP A 123 18.62 20.10 38.16
C TRP A 123 17.85 21.43 38.17
N TYR A 124 17.59 21.98 39.35
CA TYR A 124 17.57 23.42 39.60
C TYR A 124 18.42 23.63 40.86
N SER A 125 19.55 24.31 40.68
CA SER A 125 20.26 25.03 41.73
C SER A 125 20.22 26.50 41.36
#